data_AF-A0A927IJS8-F1
#
_entry.id   AF-A0A927IJS8-F1
#
_cell.length_a   1.000
_cell.length_b   1.000
_cell.length_c   1.000
_cell.angle_alpha   90.00
_cell.angle_beta   90.00
_cell.angle_gamma   90.00
#
_symmetry.space_group_name_H-M   'P 1'
#
loop_
_entity.id
_entity.type
_entity.pdbx_description
1 polymer ?
#
loop_
_entity_poly.entity_id
_entity_poly.type
_entity_poly.pdbx_seq_one_letter_code
_entity_poly.pdbx_strand_id
1 'polypeptide(L)'
;MSSNETAADKAGTVHVPDKIITMKENFAYAAGDMASVFYFKVFSSFLMFFYTDIIGIEAAIIGTMLWVTRVFDAFTDPMMGVICDRTDTPEGKFRPWLRWMILPFAVSGVLIFTVPELDDTWTIVYVYATYSLAMLAYTAINIPYGALMGVMTPHSAERTVLSSFRFYGSFSANLVVQATILYMVAGLGGAEDGSYTQQGYILTMSIYGICAGFLFLGTFYGTKERVQPPKGQEMNVKKDLAQLFKNKPWVSLIFVGIGTVMWIAMRDAAQLYYFKYYVVADMESAARFTKLMTWYNVLGSLGTIAGVYFTKHFTDLFRGKKNAFFSLTVLSAILGTGFFLCGPGDILLMFTIGIGLSIITGPLMPLFWSMIADTADYSEWKFGRRFTGLTFSAGTFSMKLGWAVGPALAAYSLSYYGYEDNVLQSARTIEGLRLMMSFFPAALAAIAAVVVLSYGINRKMEVQMEEELLARKEAEGTVES
;
A
#
# COMPACT_ATOMS: atom_id res chain seq x y z
N MET A 1 58.50 35.92 18.29
CA MET A 1 57.97 34.56 18.08
C MET A 1 56.62 34.47 18.79
N SER A 2 55.55 34.85 18.10
CA SER A 2 54.16 34.63 18.52
C SER A 2 53.27 35.00 17.34
N SER A 3 52.94 34.02 16.52
CA SER A 3 51.96 34.13 15.43
C SER A 3 51.65 32.72 14.95
N ASN A 4 50.78 31.99 15.65
CA ASN A 4 50.16 30.77 15.13
C ASN A 4 48.91 30.33 15.94
N GLU A 5 48.04 31.27 16.27
CA GLU A 5 46.68 30.98 16.75
C GLU A 5 45.72 31.95 16.06
N THR A 6 45.23 31.62 14.86
CA THR A 6 44.00 32.22 14.25
C THR A 6 43.66 31.60 12.88
N ALA A 7 43.60 30.27 12.78
CA ALA A 7 43.12 29.63 11.54
C ALA A 7 42.21 28.40 11.75
N ALA A 8 41.75 28.12 12.97
CA ALA A 8 40.87 26.98 13.26
C ALA A 8 39.40 27.36 13.56
N ASP A 9 39.05 28.65 13.64
CA ASP A 9 37.77 29.09 14.20
C ASP A 9 36.79 29.71 13.17
N LYS A 10 36.80 29.22 11.93
CA LYS A 10 35.84 29.62 10.88
C LYS A 10 35.20 28.46 10.14
N ALA A 11 35.03 27.31 10.78
CA ALA A 11 34.02 26.35 10.37
C ALA A 11 32.70 26.81 10.96
N GLY A 12 32.01 27.72 10.25
CA GLY A 12 30.68 28.17 10.62
C GLY A 12 29.79 26.93 10.84
N THR A 13 29.39 26.71 12.09
CA THR A 13 28.29 25.86 12.45
C THR A 13 27.07 26.40 11.70
N VAL A 14 26.77 25.81 10.55
CA VAL A 14 25.49 26.02 9.88
C VAL A 14 24.47 25.48 10.86
N HIS A 15 23.89 26.36 11.65
CA HIS A 15 22.74 26.07 12.48
C HIS A 15 21.60 25.76 11.52
N VAL A 16 21.50 24.49 11.12
CA VAL A 16 20.39 24.00 10.33
C VAL A 16 19.18 24.10 11.26
N PRO A 17 18.14 24.89 10.93
CA PRO A 17 17.01 25.08 11.83
C PRO A 17 16.36 23.73 12.15
N ASP A 18 15.99 23.50 13.42
CA ASP A 18 15.36 22.27 13.92
C ASP A 18 14.08 21.86 13.17
N LYS A 19 13.52 22.79 12.38
CA LYS A 19 12.39 22.55 11.49
C LYS A 19 12.59 23.27 10.14
N ILE A 20 12.97 22.51 9.11
CA ILE A 20 13.19 22.98 7.74
C ILE A 20 11.87 22.93 6.96
N ILE A 21 10.99 21.97 7.27
CA ILE A 21 9.77 21.71 6.50
C ILE A 21 8.57 22.46 7.07
N THR A 22 7.90 23.21 6.20
CA THR A 22 6.68 23.94 6.57
C THR A 22 5.45 23.03 6.51
N MET A 23 4.41 23.30 7.32
CA MET A 23 3.14 22.55 7.25
C MET A 23 2.54 22.51 5.83
N LYS A 24 2.69 23.58 5.04
CA LYS A 24 2.25 23.61 3.63
C LYS A 24 2.95 22.54 2.78
N GLU A 25 4.24 22.31 3.01
CA GLU A 25 5.02 21.30 2.28
C GLU A 25 4.65 19.87 2.72
N ASN A 26 4.30 19.67 3.99
CA ASN A 26 3.77 18.39 4.47
C ASN A 26 2.44 18.03 3.78
N PHE A 27 1.51 18.98 3.67
CA PHE A 27 0.25 18.77 2.94
C PHE A 27 0.47 18.58 1.45
N ALA A 28 1.38 19.35 0.84
CA ALA A 28 1.73 19.19 -0.57
C ALA A 28 2.36 17.82 -0.85
N TYR A 29 3.21 17.32 0.05
CA TYR A 29 3.76 15.97 -0.04
C TYR A 29 2.65 14.92 0.10
N ALA A 30 1.76 15.04 1.08
CA ALA A 30 0.63 14.13 1.27
C ALA A 30 -0.31 14.04 0.05
N ALA A 31 -0.49 15.15 -0.68
CA ALA A 31 -1.31 15.20 -1.89
C ALA A 31 -0.84 14.22 -2.99
N GLY A 32 0.47 13.94 -3.10
CA GLY A 32 1.00 13.05 -4.12
C GLY A 32 0.67 11.58 -3.85
N ASP A 33 0.65 11.17 -2.59
CA ASP A 33 0.22 9.82 -2.22
C ASP A 33 -1.30 9.69 -2.35
N MET A 34 -2.04 10.74 -1.95
CA MET A 34 -3.48 10.84 -2.14
C MET A 34 -3.84 10.62 -3.62
N ALA A 35 -3.12 11.29 -4.55
CA ALA A 35 -3.28 11.12 -5.99
C ALA A 35 -3.03 9.67 -6.46
N SER A 36 -1.99 9.02 -5.94
CA SER A 36 -1.63 7.65 -6.29
C SER A 36 -2.68 6.63 -5.80
N VAL A 37 -3.32 6.89 -4.65
CA VAL A 37 -4.32 6.00 -4.06
C VAL A 37 -5.63 6.00 -4.84
N PHE A 38 -6.00 7.10 -5.52
CA PHE A 38 -7.18 7.13 -6.40
C PHE A 38 -7.18 5.99 -7.42
N TYR A 39 -6.02 5.69 -7.99
CA TYR A 39 -5.87 4.59 -8.94
C TYR A 39 -5.58 3.26 -8.26
N PHE A 40 -4.63 3.24 -7.30
CA PHE A 40 -4.21 2.00 -6.66
C PHE A 40 -5.37 1.26 -5.99
N LYS A 41 -6.27 1.99 -5.30
CA LYS A 41 -7.41 1.36 -4.63
C LYS A 41 -8.42 0.79 -5.62
N VAL A 42 -8.70 1.50 -6.72
CA VAL A 42 -9.57 1.01 -7.79
C VAL A 42 -8.97 -0.24 -8.43
N PHE A 43 -7.68 -0.22 -8.75
CA PHE A 43 -6.97 -1.36 -9.32
C PHE A 43 -6.99 -2.60 -8.41
N SER A 44 -6.84 -2.40 -7.11
CA SER A 44 -6.79 -3.52 -6.17
C SER A 44 -8.17 -4.13 -5.87
N SER A 45 -9.25 -3.34 -5.92
CA SER A 45 -10.57 -3.82 -5.42
C SER A 45 -11.60 -3.99 -6.53
N PHE A 46 -11.55 -3.19 -7.60
CA PHE A 46 -12.61 -3.12 -8.61
C PHE A 46 -12.18 -3.62 -9.98
N LEU A 47 -10.88 -3.61 -10.29
CA LEU A 47 -10.40 -3.97 -11.64
C LEU A 47 -10.72 -5.40 -12.04
N MET A 48 -10.58 -6.34 -11.10
CA MET A 48 -10.92 -7.73 -11.34
C MET A 48 -12.40 -7.86 -11.70
N PHE A 49 -13.27 -7.25 -10.91
CA PHE A 49 -14.71 -7.20 -11.14
C PHE A 49 -15.07 -6.53 -12.47
N PHE A 50 -14.38 -5.46 -12.86
CA PHE A 50 -14.60 -4.81 -14.15
C PHE A 50 -14.31 -5.77 -15.32
N TYR A 51 -13.18 -6.46 -15.30
CA TYR A 51 -12.83 -7.36 -16.40
C TYR A 51 -13.68 -8.62 -16.44
N THR A 52 -14.11 -9.17 -15.30
CA THR A 52 -15.01 -10.33 -15.28
C THR A 52 -16.44 -9.94 -15.59
N ASP A 53 -17.03 -9.00 -14.85
CA ASP A 53 -18.47 -8.76 -14.87
C ASP A 53 -18.93 -7.77 -15.95
N ILE A 54 -18.03 -6.93 -16.48
CA ILE A 54 -18.41 -5.90 -17.46
C ILE A 54 -17.88 -6.26 -18.83
N ILE A 55 -16.65 -6.78 -18.91
CA ILE A 55 -16.05 -7.19 -20.19
C ILE A 55 -16.28 -8.68 -20.48
N GLY A 56 -16.48 -9.54 -19.46
CA GLY A 56 -16.68 -10.98 -19.65
C GLY A 56 -15.40 -11.80 -19.82
N ILE A 57 -14.25 -11.30 -19.33
CA ILE A 57 -12.98 -12.02 -19.41
C ILE A 57 -12.89 -13.05 -18.28
N GLU A 58 -12.42 -14.26 -18.61
CA GLU A 58 -12.21 -15.32 -17.63
C GLU A 58 -11.29 -14.88 -16.47
N ALA A 59 -11.72 -15.17 -15.23
CA ALA A 59 -10.97 -14.80 -14.02
C ALA A 59 -9.54 -15.35 -13.99
N ALA A 60 -9.25 -16.53 -14.56
CA ALA A 60 -7.89 -17.07 -14.61
C ALA A 60 -6.93 -16.23 -15.48
N ILE A 61 -7.43 -15.69 -16.60
CA ILE A 61 -6.67 -14.83 -17.50
C ILE A 61 -6.32 -13.52 -16.79
N ILE A 62 -7.28 -12.96 -16.05
CA ILE A 62 -7.06 -11.75 -15.24
C ILE A 62 -6.09 -12.04 -14.10
N GLY A 63 -6.20 -13.19 -13.42
CA GLY A 63 -5.26 -13.61 -12.38
C GLY A 63 -3.83 -13.72 -12.89
N THR A 64 -3.66 -14.29 -14.08
CA THR A 64 -2.36 -14.37 -14.78
C THR A 64 -1.81 -12.99 -15.10
N MET A 65 -2.66 -12.09 -15.60
CA MET A 65 -2.27 -10.70 -15.87
C MET A 65 -1.76 -10.01 -14.60
N LEU A 66 -2.56 -10.03 -13.54
CA LEU A 66 -2.25 -9.39 -12.26
C LEU A 66 -0.95 -9.92 -11.65
N TRP A 67 -0.64 -11.19 -11.88
CA TRP A 67 0.62 -11.79 -11.43
C TRP A 67 1.82 -11.42 -12.31
N VAL A 68 1.70 -11.57 -13.63
CA VAL A 68 2.80 -11.34 -14.59
C VAL A 68 3.27 -9.90 -14.60
N THR A 69 2.35 -8.93 -14.62
CA THR A 69 2.75 -7.51 -14.63
C THR A 69 3.46 -7.11 -13.35
N ARG A 70 3.24 -7.81 -12.24
CA ARG A 70 3.93 -7.53 -10.97
C ARG A 70 5.33 -8.10 -10.92
N VAL A 71 5.55 -9.25 -11.58
CA VAL A 71 6.90 -9.73 -11.84
C VAL A 71 7.65 -8.71 -12.70
N PHE A 72 6.99 -8.13 -13.69
CA PHE A 72 7.56 -7.04 -14.49
C PHE A 72 7.88 -5.78 -13.66
N ASP A 73 6.98 -5.38 -12.76
CA ASP A 73 7.20 -4.25 -11.84
C ASP A 73 8.46 -4.43 -10.99
N ALA A 74 8.77 -5.67 -10.57
CA ALA A 74 9.96 -5.96 -9.78
C ALA A 74 11.28 -5.59 -10.49
N PHE A 75 11.28 -5.52 -11.83
CA PHE A 75 12.42 -5.07 -12.63
C PHE A 75 12.35 -3.57 -12.95
N THR A 76 11.17 -3.08 -13.30
CA THR A 76 11.00 -1.67 -13.70
C THR A 76 11.20 -0.72 -12.53
N ASP A 77 10.87 -1.14 -11.32
CA ASP A 77 11.03 -0.36 -10.10
C ASP A 77 12.51 0.07 -9.87
N PRO A 78 13.48 -0.85 -9.75
CA PRO A 78 14.89 -0.48 -9.66
C PRO A 78 15.40 0.32 -10.87
N MET A 79 14.98 -0.04 -12.08
CA MET A 79 15.40 0.66 -13.29
C MET A 79 14.98 2.13 -13.25
N MET A 80 13.74 2.39 -12.83
CA MET A 80 13.22 3.73 -12.69
C MET A 80 13.97 4.53 -11.62
N GLY A 81 14.33 3.89 -10.50
CA GLY A 81 15.19 4.50 -9.49
C GLY A 81 16.53 5.01 -10.07
N VAL A 82 17.21 4.17 -10.86
CA VAL A 82 18.47 4.54 -11.52
C VAL A 82 18.27 5.67 -12.54
N ILE A 83 17.17 5.64 -13.29
CA ILE A 83 16.83 6.69 -14.26
C ILE A 83 16.63 8.03 -13.54
N CYS A 84 15.95 8.04 -12.39
CA CYS A 84 15.73 9.25 -11.61
C CYS A 84 17.02 9.81 -11.03
N ASP A 85 17.91 8.96 -10.53
CA ASP A 85 19.20 9.40 -9.98
C ASP A 85 20.11 10.07 -11.04
N ARG A 86 20.00 9.61 -12.29
CA ARG A 86 20.71 10.17 -13.47
C ARG A 86 20.00 11.37 -14.10
N THR A 87 18.76 11.64 -13.70
CA THR A 87 18.01 12.81 -14.18
C THR A 87 18.59 14.04 -13.49
N ASP A 88 19.13 14.97 -14.27
CA ASP A 88 19.63 16.26 -13.77
C ASP A 88 18.89 17.37 -14.50
N THR A 89 18.00 18.06 -13.80
CA THR A 89 17.24 19.18 -14.35
C THR A 89 17.26 20.37 -13.41
N PRO A 90 17.04 21.60 -13.91
CA PRO A 90 16.95 22.79 -13.06
C PRO A 90 15.85 22.73 -11.99
N GLU A 91 14.82 21.90 -12.21
CA GLU A 91 13.66 21.77 -11.31
C GLU A 91 13.87 20.71 -10.21
N GLY A 92 15.00 19.99 -10.25
CA GLY A 92 15.33 18.87 -9.37
C GLY A 92 15.54 17.56 -10.12
N LYS A 93 15.82 16.48 -9.38
CA LYS A 93 15.96 15.13 -9.94
C LYS A 93 14.63 14.37 -10.01
N PHE A 94 13.81 14.52 -8.97
CA PHE A 94 12.60 13.71 -8.77
C PHE A 94 11.32 14.45 -9.11
N ARG A 95 11.27 15.76 -8.83
CA ARG A 95 10.11 16.62 -9.11
C ARG A 95 9.67 16.63 -10.58
N PRO A 96 10.56 16.72 -11.59
CA PRO A 96 10.14 16.77 -13.00
C PRO A 96 9.31 15.55 -13.42
N TRP A 97 9.63 14.37 -12.88
CA TRP A 97 8.90 13.13 -13.17
C TRP A 97 7.44 13.19 -12.75
N LEU A 98 7.13 13.83 -11.62
CA LEU A 98 5.74 14.04 -11.20
C LEU A 98 5.00 14.88 -12.26
N ARG A 99 5.65 15.91 -12.82
CA ARG A 99 5.02 16.75 -13.83
C ARG A 99 4.87 16.04 -15.18
N TRP A 100 5.92 15.37 -15.66
CA TRP A 100 5.94 14.73 -16.97
C TRP A 100 4.98 13.54 -17.05
N MET A 101 4.87 12.78 -15.97
CA MET A 101 4.11 11.54 -15.98
C MET A 101 2.62 11.71 -15.63
N ILE A 102 2.15 12.90 -15.21
CA ILE A 102 0.72 13.16 -14.95
C ILE A 102 -0.15 12.74 -16.15
N LEU A 103 0.20 13.20 -17.35
CA LEU A 103 -0.56 12.89 -18.56
C LEU A 103 -0.51 11.39 -18.89
N PRO A 104 0.68 10.75 -19.02
CA PRO A 104 0.79 9.31 -19.20
C PRO A 104 0.01 8.49 -18.17
N PHE A 105 0.04 8.89 -16.91
CA PHE A 105 -0.64 8.20 -15.81
C PHE A 105 -2.16 8.35 -15.87
N ALA A 106 -2.67 9.57 -16.11
CA ALA A 106 -4.09 9.80 -16.27
C ALA A 106 -4.66 9.07 -17.50
N VAL A 107 -3.95 9.14 -18.64
CA VAL A 107 -4.37 8.51 -19.89
C VAL A 107 -4.35 6.98 -19.76
N SER A 108 -3.24 6.40 -19.28
CA SER A 108 -3.15 4.94 -19.11
C SER A 108 -4.20 4.40 -18.14
N GLY A 109 -4.50 5.15 -17.09
CA GLY A 109 -5.54 4.80 -16.13
C GLY A 109 -6.97 4.85 -16.70
N VAL A 110 -7.23 5.65 -17.74
CA VAL A 110 -8.51 5.65 -18.48
C VAL A 110 -8.52 4.52 -19.54
N LEU A 111 -7.38 4.28 -20.20
CA LEU A 111 -7.24 3.24 -21.22
C LEU A 111 -7.53 1.84 -20.68
N ILE A 112 -7.16 1.55 -19.43
CA ILE A 112 -7.48 0.29 -18.74
C ILE A 112 -8.97 -0.05 -18.81
N PHE A 113 -9.83 0.96 -18.68
CA PHE A 113 -11.29 0.81 -18.68
C PHE A 113 -11.91 1.09 -20.05
N THR A 114 -11.11 1.46 -21.04
CA THR A 114 -11.55 1.69 -22.41
C THR A 114 -11.21 0.46 -23.24
N VAL A 115 -11.90 -0.65 -23.01
CA VAL A 115 -11.72 -1.87 -23.79
C VAL A 115 -12.54 -1.75 -25.09
N PRO A 116 -11.91 -1.68 -26.26
CA PRO A 116 -12.64 -1.69 -27.53
C PRO A 116 -13.26 -3.07 -27.79
N GLU A 117 -14.37 -3.11 -28.53
CA GLU A 117 -14.96 -4.35 -29.02
C GLU A 117 -14.00 -5.00 -30.05
N LEU A 118 -13.19 -5.93 -29.57
CA LEU A 118 -12.23 -6.71 -30.37
C LEU A 118 -12.52 -8.19 -30.21
N ASP A 119 -11.96 -9.00 -31.11
CA ASP A 119 -11.91 -10.45 -30.96
C ASP A 119 -11.25 -10.84 -29.62
N ASP A 120 -11.67 -11.95 -29.02
CA ASP A 120 -11.29 -12.36 -27.66
C ASP A 120 -9.77 -12.33 -27.44
N THR A 121 -9.00 -12.81 -28.42
CA THR A 121 -7.53 -12.82 -28.37
C THR A 121 -6.97 -11.41 -28.28
N TRP A 122 -7.48 -10.49 -29.10
CA TRP A 122 -7.01 -9.11 -29.16
C TRP A 122 -7.49 -8.28 -27.97
N THR A 123 -8.66 -8.61 -27.40
CA THR A 123 -9.15 -8.06 -26.14
C THR A 123 -8.18 -8.40 -24.99
N ILE A 124 -7.74 -9.65 -24.89
CA ILE A 124 -6.75 -10.07 -23.88
C ILE A 124 -5.43 -9.32 -24.06
N VAL A 125 -4.91 -9.25 -25.29
CA VAL A 125 -3.66 -8.52 -25.60
C VAL A 125 -3.79 -7.05 -25.23
N TYR A 126 -4.91 -6.41 -25.55
CA TYR A 126 -5.19 -5.01 -25.21
C TYR A 126 -5.20 -4.79 -23.70
N VAL A 127 -5.90 -5.65 -22.95
CA VAL A 127 -5.99 -5.57 -21.48
C VAL A 127 -4.61 -5.74 -20.84
N TYR A 128 -3.80 -6.68 -21.32
CA TYR A 128 -2.43 -6.88 -20.83
C TYR A 128 -1.53 -5.68 -21.13
N ALA A 129 -1.60 -5.13 -22.35
CA ALA A 129 -0.80 -4.00 -22.77
C ALA A 129 -1.16 -2.72 -22.01
N THR A 130 -2.45 -2.41 -21.88
CA THR A 130 -2.91 -1.20 -21.17
C THR A 130 -2.64 -1.27 -19.68
N TYR A 131 -2.84 -2.43 -19.04
CA TYR A 131 -2.52 -2.62 -17.63
C TYR A 131 -1.01 -2.52 -17.37
N SER A 132 -0.18 -3.12 -18.22
CA SER A 132 1.28 -3.01 -18.12
C SER A 132 1.77 -1.58 -18.30
N LEU A 133 1.20 -0.85 -19.27
CA LEU A 133 1.51 0.57 -19.50
C LEU A 133 1.14 1.44 -18.29
N ALA A 134 -0.02 1.17 -17.68
CA ALA A 134 -0.44 1.89 -16.48
C ALA A 134 0.45 1.60 -15.28
N MET A 135 0.94 0.37 -15.12
CA MET A 135 1.88 0.03 -14.05
C MET A 135 3.25 0.66 -14.26
N LEU A 136 3.72 0.75 -15.51
CA LEU A 136 4.90 1.53 -15.85
C LEU A 136 4.72 3.02 -15.50
N ALA A 137 3.58 3.62 -15.86
CA ALA A 137 3.30 5.01 -15.52
C ALA A 137 3.18 5.23 -14.00
N TYR A 138 2.55 4.30 -13.28
CA TYR A 138 2.47 4.31 -11.82
C TYR A 138 3.87 4.25 -11.19
N THR A 139 4.73 3.36 -11.67
CA THR A 139 6.13 3.22 -11.23
C THR A 139 6.91 4.51 -11.46
N ALA A 140 6.78 5.08 -12.66
CA ALA A 140 7.46 6.31 -13.07
C ALA A 140 7.05 7.56 -12.28
N ILE A 141 5.92 7.54 -11.58
CA ILE A 141 5.52 8.61 -10.64
C ILE A 141 5.87 8.25 -9.20
N ASN A 142 5.49 7.06 -8.76
CA ASN A 142 5.49 6.71 -7.35
C ASN A 142 6.91 6.53 -6.80
N ILE A 143 7.85 6.02 -7.61
CA ILE A 143 9.24 5.90 -7.19
C ILE A 143 9.91 7.26 -6.96
N PRO A 144 9.88 8.22 -7.92
CA PRO A 144 10.35 9.57 -7.65
C PRO A 144 9.66 10.23 -6.48
N TYR A 145 8.33 10.06 -6.37
CA TYR A 145 7.55 10.61 -5.27
C TYR A 145 8.02 10.08 -3.90
N GLY A 146 8.22 8.76 -3.77
CA GLY A 146 8.73 8.15 -2.54
C GLY A 146 10.16 8.58 -2.22
N ALA A 147 11.01 8.74 -3.23
CA ALA A 147 12.38 9.23 -3.08
C ALA A 147 12.44 10.71 -2.63
N LEU A 148 11.42 11.51 -2.98
CA LEU A 148 11.32 12.92 -2.64
C LEU A 148 11.41 13.16 -1.12
N MET A 149 10.83 12.27 -0.30
CA MET A 149 10.95 12.34 1.17
C MET A 149 12.40 12.39 1.64
N GLY A 150 13.29 11.65 0.98
CA GLY A 150 14.71 11.57 1.31
C GLY A 150 15.49 12.84 0.98
N VAL A 151 15.06 13.59 -0.05
CA VAL A 151 15.75 14.80 -0.53
C VAL A 151 15.12 16.11 -0.06
N MET A 152 13.94 16.07 0.55
CA MET A 152 13.29 17.25 1.13
C MET A 152 13.92 17.70 2.46
N THR A 153 14.43 16.78 3.26
CA THR A 153 15.06 17.06 4.57
C THR A 153 16.17 16.06 4.90
N PRO A 154 17.28 16.54 5.50
CA PRO A 154 18.31 15.67 6.07
C PRO A 154 17.92 15.10 7.45
N HIS A 155 16.92 15.67 8.14
CA HIS A 155 16.57 15.29 9.50
C HIS A 155 15.60 14.10 9.54
N SER A 156 15.98 13.04 10.27
CA SER A 156 15.17 11.82 10.39
C SER A 156 13.80 12.07 11.04
N ALA A 157 13.72 12.96 12.04
CA ALA A 157 12.47 13.28 12.73
C ALA A 157 11.43 13.89 11.78
N GLU A 158 11.87 14.80 10.89
CA GLU A 158 10.99 15.40 9.89
C GLU A 158 10.54 14.41 8.81
N ARG A 159 11.39 13.42 8.44
CA ARG A 159 10.97 12.33 7.54
C ARG A 159 9.86 11.48 8.13
N THR A 160 9.89 11.22 9.45
CA THR A 160 8.80 10.52 10.15
C THR A 160 7.50 11.32 10.09
N VAL A 161 7.57 12.65 10.28
CA VAL A 161 6.41 13.54 10.14
C VAL A 161 5.87 13.52 8.70
N LEU A 162 6.74 13.65 7.68
CA LEU A 162 6.35 13.54 6.28
C LEU A 162 5.68 12.21 5.95
N SER A 163 6.23 11.09 6.46
CA SER A 163 5.64 9.77 6.30
C SER A 163 4.26 9.67 6.94
N SER A 164 4.07 10.27 8.10
CA SER A 164 2.77 10.30 8.79
C SER A 164 1.72 11.09 7.99
N PHE A 165 2.10 12.27 7.47
CA PHE A 165 1.26 13.07 6.57
C PHE A 165 0.93 12.32 5.28
N ARG A 166 1.91 11.58 4.73
CA ARG A 166 1.69 10.70 3.57
C ARG A 166 0.57 9.71 3.83
N PHE A 167 0.63 8.97 4.94
CA PHE A 167 -0.40 7.99 5.30
C PHE A 167 -1.77 8.62 5.53
N TYR A 168 -1.85 9.81 6.13
CA TYR A 168 -3.13 10.54 6.23
C TYR A 168 -3.71 10.91 4.85
N GLY A 169 -2.85 11.29 3.90
CA GLY A 169 -3.22 11.46 2.50
C GLY A 169 -3.74 10.16 1.87
N SER A 170 -3.06 9.04 2.10
CA SER A 170 -3.47 7.73 1.59
C SER A 170 -4.83 7.29 2.15
N PHE A 171 -5.02 7.40 3.47
CA PHE A 171 -6.27 6.98 4.12
C PHE A 171 -7.45 7.86 3.73
N SER A 172 -7.24 9.17 3.58
CA SER A 172 -8.30 10.08 3.13
C SER A 172 -8.68 9.83 1.67
N ALA A 173 -7.71 9.64 0.76
CA ALA A 173 -8.00 9.19 -0.61
C ALA A 173 -8.74 7.86 -0.64
N ASN A 174 -8.30 6.88 0.17
CA ASN A 174 -8.94 5.57 0.23
C ASN A 174 -10.41 5.70 0.61
N LEU A 175 -10.71 6.48 1.65
CA LEU A 175 -12.08 6.76 2.08
C LEU A 175 -12.91 7.43 0.96
N VAL A 176 -12.34 8.44 0.28
CA VAL A 176 -13.03 9.15 -0.81
C VAL A 176 -13.34 8.20 -1.97
N VAL A 177 -12.38 7.41 -2.43
CA VAL A 177 -12.59 6.41 -3.50
C VAL A 177 -13.66 5.42 -3.10
N GLN A 178 -13.54 4.84 -1.91
CA GLN A 178 -14.47 3.85 -1.38
C GLN A 178 -15.89 4.40 -1.22
N ALA A 179 -16.03 5.70 -0.94
CA ALA A 179 -17.31 6.39 -0.83
C ALA A 179 -17.94 6.77 -2.18
N THR A 180 -17.12 7.04 -3.20
CA THR A 180 -17.60 7.70 -4.43
C THR A 180 -17.61 6.80 -5.66
N ILE A 181 -16.72 5.81 -5.76
CA ILE A 181 -16.51 5.01 -6.99
C ILE A 181 -17.81 4.40 -7.53
N LEU A 182 -18.55 3.63 -6.71
CA LEU A 182 -19.77 2.96 -7.18
C LEU A 182 -20.89 3.95 -7.53
N TYR A 183 -21.04 5.04 -6.76
CA TYR A 183 -22.02 6.08 -7.05
C TYR A 183 -21.69 6.86 -8.33
N MET A 184 -20.41 7.15 -8.56
CA MET A 184 -19.96 7.83 -9.78
C MET A 184 -20.11 6.93 -11.00
N VAL A 185 -19.73 5.66 -10.92
CA VAL A 185 -19.88 4.71 -12.02
C VAL A 185 -21.36 4.50 -12.36
N ALA A 186 -22.23 4.30 -11.35
CA ALA A 186 -23.66 4.14 -11.59
C ALA A 186 -24.32 5.42 -12.13
N GLY A 187 -23.95 6.60 -11.59
CA GLY A 187 -24.54 7.87 -11.99
C GLY A 187 -24.05 8.42 -13.34
N LEU A 188 -22.78 8.23 -13.67
CA LEU A 188 -22.16 8.69 -14.92
C LEU A 188 -22.30 7.66 -16.05
N GLY A 189 -22.64 6.40 -15.72
CA GLY A 189 -22.75 5.30 -16.68
C GLY A 189 -23.95 5.39 -17.62
N GLY A 190 -24.90 6.31 -17.37
CA GLY A 190 -26.02 6.59 -18.26
C GLY A 190 -27.07 5.49 -18.39
N ALA A 191 -26.91 4.37 -17.67
CA ALA A 191 -27.89 3.29 -17.65
C ALA A 191 -29.11 3.67 -16.80
N GLU A 192 -30.31 3.55 -17.37
CA GLU A 192 -31.57 3.85 -16.67
C GLU A 192 -31.77 2.97 -15.42
N ASP A 193 -31.24 1.75 -15.45
CA ASP A 193 -31.31 0.78 -14.34
C ASP A 193 -30.21 0.99 -13.27
N GLY A 194 -29.30 1.95 -13.47
CA GLY A 194 -28.14 2.16 -12.58
C GLY A 194 -27.11 1.04 -12.63
N SER A 195 -27.10 0.25 -13.71
CA SER A 195 -26.11 -0.79 -13.97
C SER A 195 -24.73 -0.20 -14.26
N TYR A 196 -23.68 -0.97 -13.98
CA TYR A 196 -22.31 -0.51 -14.16
C TYR A 196 -21.86 -0.69 -15.60
N THR A 197 -21.78 0.41 -16.34
CA THR A 197 -21.31 0.40 -17.73
C THR A 197 -19.82 0.73 -17.81
N GLN A 198 -19.19 0.30 -18.90
CA GLN A 198 -17.83 0.68 -19.23
C GLN A 198 -17.65 2.22 -19.28
N GLN A 199 -18.64 2.93 -19.82
CA GLN A 199 -18.64 4.39 -19.88
C GLN A 199 -18.61 5.04 -18.48
N GLY A 200 -19.34 4.48 -17.52
CA GLY A 200 -19.32 4.94 -16.13
C GLY A 200 -17.93 4.86 -15.49
N TYR A 201 -17.19 3.77 -15.75
CA TYR A 201 -15.80 3.63 -15.31
C TYR A 201 -14.86 4.60 -16.04
N ILE A 202 -14.99 4.75 -17.35
CA ILE A 202 -14.16 5.69 -18.14
C ILE A 202 -14.30 7.12 -17.61
N LEU A 203 -15.54 7.60 -17.41
CA LEU A 203 -15.81 8.95 -16.92
C LEU A 203 -15.33 9.13 -15.48
N THR A 204 -15.58 8.15 -14.62
CA THR A 204 -15.12 8.21 -13.22
C THR A 204 -13.60 8.25 -13.12
N MET A 205 -12.91 7.41 -13.89
CA MET A 205 -11.44 7.38 -13.93
C MET A 205 -10.86 8.63 -14.58
N SER A 206 -11.56 9.24 -15.54
CA SER A 206 -11.17 10.54 -16.10
C SER A 206 -11.25 11.65 -15.06
N ILE A 207 -12.30 11.70 -14.25
CA ILE A 207 -12.43 12.66 -13.15
C ILE A 207 -11.34 12.41 -12.10
N TYR A 208 -11.11 11.16 -11.70
CA TYR A 208 -10.02 10.83 -10.79
C TYR A 208 -8.64 11.18 -11.36
N GLY A 209 -8.43 11.03 -12.67
CA GLY A 209 -7.20 11.43 -13.34
C GLY A 209 -6.97 12.93 -13.35
N ILE A 210 -8.01 13.72 -13.59
CA ILE A 210 -7.95 15.18 -13.50
C ILE A 210 -7.64 15.60 -12.05
N CYS A 211 -8.35 15.04 -11.07
CA CYS A 211 -8.10 15.29 -9.65
C CYS A 211 -6.68 14.90 -9.22
N ALA A 212 -6.22 13.70 -9.60
CA ALA A 212 -4.87 13.22 -9.35
C ALA A 212 -3.82 14.12 -10.02
N GLY A 213 -4.08 14.60 -11.24
CA GLY A 213 -3.23 15.55 -11.95
C GLY A 213 -3.06 16.87 -11.18
N PHE A 214 -4.16 17.46 -10.70
CA PHE A 214 -4.09 18.66 -9.87
C PHE A 214 -3.35 18.42 -8.54
N LEU A 215 -3.55 17.27 -7.90
CA LEU A 215 -2.85 16.91 -6.68
C LEU A 215 -1.34 16.71 -6.92
N PHE A 216 -0.94 16.03 -8.00
CA PHE A 216 0.47 15.88 -8.37
C PHE A 216 1.12 17.22 -8.76
N LEU A 217 0.41 18.11 -9.44
CA LEU A 217 0.88 19.48 -9.66
C LEU A 217 1.04 20.24 -8.33
N GLY A 218 0.09 20.09 -7.42
CA GLY A 218 0.18 20.64 -6.06
C GLY A 218 1.41 20.13 -5.32
N THR A 219 1.72 18.84 -5.42
CA THR A 219 2.95 18.26 -4.88
C THR A 219 4.19 18.81 -5.58
N PHE A 220 4.19 18.92 -6.90
CA PHE A 220 5.31 19.47 -7.66
C PHE A 220 5.64 20.91 -7.24
N TYR A 221 4.64 21.81 -7.21
CA TYR A 221 4.85 23.21 -6.85
C TYR A 221 5.07 23.41 -5.35
N GLY A 222 4.48 22.57 -4.50
CA GLY A 222 4.54 22.67 -3.06
C GLY A 222 5.73 21.98 -2.39
N THR A 223 6.51 21.19 -3.13
CA THR A 223 7.72 20.52 -2.61
C THR A 223 9.00 21.16 -3.15
N LYS A 224 10.08 21.08 -2.38
CA LYS A 224 11.41 21.56 -2.77
C LYS A 224 12.46 20.52 -2.44
N GLU A 225 13.30 20.21 -3.42
CA GLU A 225 14.48 19.37 -3.22
C GLU A 225 15.58 20.23 -2.56
N ARG A 226 16.06 19.82 -1.39
CA ARG A 226 17.04 20.58 -0.59
C ARG A 226 18.34 19.82 -0.36
N VAL A 227 18.27 18.49 -0.32
CA VAL A 227 19.42 17.63 -0.03
C VAL A 227 19.88 16.99 -1.33
N GLN A 228 21.10 17.32 -1.74
CA GLN A 228 21.77 16.57 -2.79
C GLN A 228 22.45 15.33 -2.19
N PRO A 229 22.40 14.16 -2.87
CA PRO A 229 23.06 12.98 -2.38
C PRO A 229 24.57 13.23 -2.27
N PRO A 230 25.22 12.89 -1.14
CA PRO A 230 26.67 13.02 -1.01
C PRO A 230 27.36 12.18 -2.10
N LYS A 231 28.22 12.84 -2.89
CA LYS A 231 29.02 12.16 -3.93
C LYS A 231 30.04 11.26 -3.26
N GLY A 232 29.96 9.94 -3.49
CA GLY A 232 31.06 9.01 -3.20
C GLY A 232 30.89 8.01 -2.06
N GLN A 233 29.68 7.67 -1.62
CA GLN A 233 29.50 6.46 -0.82
C GLN A 233 29.51 5.22 -1.73
N GLU A 234 30.65 4.56 -1.86
CA GLU A 234 30.71 3.19 -2.34
C GLU A 234 30.02 2.26 -1.32
N MET A 235 28.69 2.19 -1.37
CA MET A 235 27.96 1.10 -0.71
C MET A 235 28.25 -0.17 -1.49
N ASN A 236 28.96 -1.11 -0.88
CA ASN A 236 29.09 -2.45 -1.43
C ASN A 236 27.77 -3.21 -1.17
N VAL A 237 26.75 -2.88 -1.95
CA VAL A 237 25.35 -3.34 -1.83
C VAL A 237 25.26 -4.86 -1.68
N LYS A 238 26.13 -5.60 -2.38
CA LYS A 238 26.18 -7.07 -2.29
C LYS A 238 26.62 -7.56 -0.90
N LYS A 239 27.62 -6.91 -0.29
CA LYS A 239 28.07 -7.24 1.08
C LYS A 239 27.02 -6.84 2.12
N ASP A 240 26.37 -5.70 1.92
CA ASP A 240 25.35 -5.19 2.84
C ASP A 240 24.10 -6.08 2.82
N LEU A 241 23.61 -6.47 1.63
CA LEU A 241 22.54 -7.46 1.47
C LEU A 241 22.91 -8.81 2.10
N ALA A 242 24.12 -9.31 1.87
CA ALA A 242 24.57 -10.57 2.46
C ALA A 242 24.62 -10.52 4.01
N GLN A 243 24.88 -9.35 4.60
CA GLN A 243 24.82 -9.15 6.05
C GLN A 243 23.36 -9.03 6.55
N LEU A 244 22.48 -8.37 5.79
CA LEU A 244 21.04 -8.28 6.09
C LEU A 244 20.34 -9.64 6.07
N PHE A 245 20.66 -10.52 5.11
CA PHE A 245 20.10 -11.89 5.11
C PHE A 245 20.55 -12.73 6.31
N LYS A 246 21.61 -12.35 7.03
CA LYS A 246 21.99 -12.96 8.33
C LYS A 246 21.16 -12.43 9.50
N ASN A 247 20.48 -11.29 9.34
CA ASN A 247 19.56 -10.72 10.31
C ASN A 247 18.23 -11.48 10.28
N LYS A 248 18.11 -12.55 11.08
CA LYS A 248 16.92 -13.41 11.14
C LYS A 248 15.61 -12.64 11.42
N PRO A 249 15.55 -11.70 12.40
CA PRO A 249 14.37 -10.84 12.59
C PRO A 249 13.94 -10.08 11.34
N TRP A 250 14.89 -9.55 10.58
CA TRP A 250 14.61 -8.82 9.34
C TRP A 250 14.06 -9.73 8.23
N VAL A 251 14.66 -10.90 8.01
CA VAL A 251 14.17 -11.88 7.03
C VAL A 251 12.75 -12.33 7.39
N SER A 252 12.50 -12.63 8.66
CA SER A 252 11.18 -12.98 9.17
C SER A 252 10.14 -11.90 8.83
N LEU A 253 10.50 -10.63 9.03
CA LEU A 253 9.60 -9.50 8.81
C LEU A 253 9.20 -9.31 7.34
N ILE A 254 10.07 -9.68 6.38
CA ILE A 254 9.72 -9.68 4.95
C ILE A 254 8.55 -10.65 4.68
N PHE A 255 8.64 -11.88 5.21
CA PHE A 255 7.57 -12.86 5.04
C PHE A 255 6.29 -12.47 5.77
N VAL A 256 6.40 -11.83 6.94
CA VAL A 256 5.25 -11.23 7.64
C VAL A 256 4.58 -10.17 6.76
N GLY A 257 5.36 -9.24 6.18
CA GLY A 257 4.83 -8.18 5.32
C GLY A 257 4.09 -8.72 4.10
N ILE A 258 4.69 -9.71 3.41
CA ILE A 258 4.06 -10.39 2.27
C ILE A 258 2.76 -11.05 2.70
N GLY A 259 2.78 -11.88 3.76
CA GLY A 259 1.61 -12.62 4.22
C GLY A 259 0.48 -11.69 4.65
N THR A 260 0.78 -10.66 5.44
CA THR A 260 -0.21 -9.71 5.94
C THR A 260 -0.90 -8.95 4.82
N VAL A 261 -0.15 -8.45 3.85
CA VAL A 261 -0.76 -7.72 2.73
C VAL A 261 -1.51 -8.67 1.79
N MET A 262 -1.00 -9.87 1.57
CA MET A 262 -1.60 -10.85 0.66
C MET A 262 -3.03 -11.21 1.06
N TRP A 263 -3.29 -11.49 2.35
CA TRP A 263 -4.63 -11.85 2.79
C TRP A 263 -5.59 -10.65 2.78
N ILE A 264 -5.11 -9.45 3.08
CA ILE A 264 -5.90 -8.20 2.99
C ILE A 264 -6.31 -7.97 1.53
N ALA A 265 -5.37 -8.07 0.60
CA ALA A 265 -5.59 -7.84 -0.82
C ALA A 265 -6.52 -8.88 -1.44
N MET A 266 -6.36 -10.15 -1.07
CA MET A 266 -7.23 -11.23 -1.51
C MET A 266 -8.68 -11.00 -1.07
N ARG A 267 -8.88 -10.59 0.19
CA ARG A 267 -10.20 -10.26 0.73
C ARG A 267 -10.81 -9.05 0.02
N ASP A 268 -10.04 -7.99 -0.18
CA ASP A 268 -10.48 -6.77 -0.87
C ASP A 268 -10.99 -7.08 -2.29
N ALA A 269 -10.32 -8.00 -3.02
CA ALA A 269 -10.75 -8.44 -4.35
C ALA A 269 -12.01 -9.33 -4.31
N ALA A 270 -12.14 -10.23 -3.34
CA ALA A 270 -13.28 -11.13 -3.21
C ALA A 270 -14.57 -10.42 -2.72
N GLN A 271 -14.41 -9.31 -2.00
CA GLN A 271 -15.51 -8.63 -1.32
C GLN A 271 -16.63 -8.18 -2.28
N LEU A 272 -16.29 -7.65 -3.46
CA LEU A 272 -17.30 -7.20 -4.43
C LEU A 272 -18.22 -8.35 -4.88
N TYR A 273 -17.64 -9.50 -5.21
CA TYR A 273 -18.38 -10.68 -5.66
C TYR A 273 -19.28 -11.23 -4.56
N TYR A 274 -18.78 -11.30 -3.32
CA TYR A 274 -19.56 -11.76 -2.18
C TYR A 274 -20.83 -10.93 -1.99
N PHE A 275 -20.72 -9.59 -2.01
CA PHE A 275 -21.89 -8.74 -1.84
C PHE A 275 -22.84 -8.75 -3.04
N LYS A 276 -22.34 -8.83 -4.28
CA LYS A 276 -23.18 -8.87 -5.49
C LYS A 276 -23.97 -10.18 -5.55
N TYR A 277 -23.26 -11.30 -5.51
CA TYR A 277 -23.83 -12.61 -5.84
C TYR A 277 -24.39 -13.38 -4.65
N TYR A 278 -23.92 -13.15 -3.42
CA TYR A 278 -24.43 -13.85 -2.23
C TYR A 278 -25.39 -12.99 -1.39
N VAL A 279 -25.07 -11.72 -1.13
CA VAL A 279 -25.86 -10.88 -0.20
C VAL A 279 -27.06 -10.24 -0.88
N VAL A 280 -26.85 -9.63 -2.05
CA VAL A 280 -27.96 -9.03 -2.79
C VAL A 280 -28.72 -10.12 -3.53
N ALA A 281 -28.02 -10.97 -4.30
CA ALA A 281 -28.52 -12.11 -5.10
C ALA A 281 -29.56 -11.75 -6.18
N ASP A 282 -30.32 -10.67 -5.98
CA ASP A 282 -31.23 -10.03 -6.92
C ASP A 282 -30.45 -9.08 -7.84
N MET A 283 -30.29 -9.47 -9.10
CA MET A 283 -29.51 -8.73 -10.10
C MET A 283 -30.15 -7.41 -10.52
N GLU A 284 -31.45 -7.22 -10.30
CA GLU A 284 -32.18 -6.01 -10.70
C GLU A 284 -31.93 -4.84 -9.72
N SER A 285 -31.51 -5.14 -8.49
CA SER A 285 -31.36 -4.15 -7.41
C SER A 285 -29.96 -3.49 -7.37
N ALA A 286 -29.48 -2.93 -8.49
CA ALA A 286 -28.16 -2.27 -8.58
C ALA A 286 -27.98 -1.11 -7.56
N ALA A 287 -29.06 -0.38 -7.27
CA ALA A 287 -29.06 0.68 -6.25
C ALA A 287 -28.85 0.13 -4.82
N ARG A 288 -29.44 -1.03 -4.50
CA ARG A 288 -29.25 -1.69 -3.19
C ARG A 288 -27.81 -2.16 -3.03
N PHE A 289 -27.24 -2.78 -4.07
CA PHE A 289 -25.84 -3.19 -4.10
C PHE A 289 -24.90 -2.00 -3.91
N THR A 290 -25.07 -0.94 -4.71
CA THR A 290 -24.29 0.31 -4.61
C THR A 290 -24.30 0.86 -3.19
N LYS A 291 -25.50 1.01 -2.60
CA LYS A 291 -25.66 1.57 -1.26
C LYS A 291 -25.00 0.69 -0.21
N LEU A 292 -25.25 -0.62 -0.25
CA LEU A 292 -24.74 -1.56 0.72
C LEU A 292 -23.21 -1.64 0.70
N MET A 293 -22.62 -1.79 -0.49
CA MET A 293 -21.17 -1.85 -0.66
C MET A 293 -20.49 -0.55 -0.28
N THR A 294 -21.06 0.59 -0.67
CA THR A 294 -20.49 1.90 -0.33
C THR A 294 -20.47 2.10 1.18
N TRP A 295 -21.58 1.85 1.87
CA TRP A 295 -21.62 1.99 3.33
C TRP A 295 -20.71 1.00 4.04
N TYR A 296 -20.63 -0.24 3.55
CA TYR A 296 -19.69 -1.23 4.09
C TYR A 296 -18.24 -0.75 3.97
N ASN A 297 -17.86 -0.25 2.79
CA ASN A 297 -16.50 0.26 2.54
C ASN A 297 -16.18 1.52 3.35
N VAL A 298 -17.13 2.45 3.47
CA VAL A 298 -16.97 3.69 4.26
C VAL A 298 -16.80 3.37 5.73
N LEU A 299 -17.69 2.54 6.30
CA LEU A 299 -17.61 2.15 7.71
C LEU A 299 -16.36 1.31 7.99
N GLY A 300 -15.94 0.46 7.06
CA GLY A 300 -14.66 -0.25 7.15
C GLY A 300 -13.45 0.70 7.11
N SER A 301 -13.45 1.71 6.24
CA SER A 301 -12.38 2.70 6.16
C SER A 301 -12.30 3.53 7.46
N LEU A 302 -13.44 3.96 8.00
CA LEU A 302 -13.52 4.63 9.30
C LEU A 302 -13.06 3.72 10.45
N GLY A 303 -13.43 2.44 10.40
CA GLY A 303 -12.96 1.42 11.35
C GLY A 303 -11.44 1.27 11.31
N THR A 304 -10.85 1.27 10.12
CA THR A 304 -9.38 1.21 9.93
C THR A 304 -8.70 2.42 10.54
N ILE A 305 -9.24 3.63 10.30
CA ILE A 305 -8.71 4.88 10.89
C ILE A 305 -8.81 4.83 12.42
N ALA A 306 -9.94 4.38 12.96
CA ALA A 306 -10.11 4.20 14.41
C ALA A 306 -9.10 3.17 14.95
N GLY A 307 -8.90 2.05 14.26
CA GLY A 307 -7.88 1.06 14.58
C GLY A 307 -6.48 1.66 14.66
N VAL A 308 -6.07 2.42 13.64
CA VAL A 308 -4.78 3.14 13.62
C VAL A 308 -4.64 4.06 14.83
N TYR A 309 -5.68 4.82 15.18
CA TYR A 309 -5.67 5.69 16.37
C TYR A 309 -5.44 4.90 17.67
N PHE A 310 -6.05 3.72 17.79
CA PHE A 310 -5.87 2.84 18.96
C PHE A 310 -4.62 1.96 18.93
N THR A 311 -3.70 2.15 17.97
CA THR A 311 -2.47 1.33 17.85
C THR A 311 -1.67 1.25 19.16
N LYS A 312 -1.47 2.39 19.84
CA LYS A 312 -0.76 2.43 21.13
C LYS A 312 -1.50 1.61 22.20
N HIS A 313 -2.81 1.78 22.29
CA HIS A 313 -3.64 1.04 23.23
C HIS A 313 -3.54 -0.48 23.02
N PHE A 314 -3.61 -0.96 21.77
CA PHE A 314 -3.42 -2.39 21.46
C PHE A 314 -2.00 -2.87 21.78
N THR A 315 -0.99 -2.05 21.51
CA THR A 315 0.41 -2.37 21.83
C THR A 315 0.62 -2.56 23.33
N ASP A 316 0.03 -1.68 24.14
CA ASP A 316 0.09 -1.74 25.60
C ASP A 316 -0.72 -2.93 26.14
N LEU A 317 -1.92 -3.17 25.61
CA LEU A 317 -2.80 -4.28 25.99
C LEU A 317 -2.13 -5.64 25.80
N PHE A 318 -1.48 -5.86 24.66
CA PHE A 318 -0.77 -7.10 24.35
C PHE A 318 0.70 -7.11 24.81
N ARG A 319 1.11 -6.08 25.57
CA ARG A 319 2.42 -5.95 26.22
C ARG A 319 3.61 -6.00 25.24
N GLY A 320 3.48 -5.44 24.04
CA GLY A 320 4.57 -5.28 23.08
C GLY A 320 4.13 -5.42 21.61
N LYS A 321 4.93 -4.87 20.69
CA LYS A 321 4.59 -4.76 19.26
C LYS A 321 4.40 -6.14 18.61
N LYS A 322 5.33 -7.07 18.82
CA LYS A 322 5.25 -8.45 18.31
C LYS A 322 3.95 -9.15 18.75
N ASN A 323 3.66 -9.11 20.05
CA ASN A 323 2.49 -9.78 20.62
C ASN A 323 1.19 -9.12 20.14
N ALA A 324 1.17 -7.79 20.02
CA ALA A 324 0.04 -7.05 19.46
C ALA A 324 -0.19 -7.45 18.01
N PHE A 325 0.86 -7.43 17.17
CA PHE A 325 0.75 -7.82 15.76
C PHE A 325 0.27 -9.28 15.60
N PHE A 326 0.85 -10.21 16.37
CA PHE A 326 0.42 -11.62 16.37
C PHE A 326 -1.05 -11.75 16.78
N SER A 327 -1.44 -11.16 17.92
CA SER A 327 -2.79 -11.27 18.47
C SER A 327 -3.83 -10.65 17.53
N LEU A 328 -3.54 -9.47 16.98
CA LEU A 328 -4.44 -8.80 16.02
C LEU A 328 -4.58 -9.61 14.72
N THR A 329 -3.50 -10.23 14.24
CA THR A 329 -3.56 -11.10 13.04
C THR A 329 -4.39 -12.36 13.30
N VAL A 330 -4.23 -13.00 14.46
CA VAL A 330 -5.04 -14.17 14.85
C VAL A 330 -6.51 -13.79 15.05
N LEU A 331 -6.78 -12.68 15.74
CA LEU A 331 -8.14 -12.15 15.92
C LEU A 331 -8.78 -11.82 14.56
N SER A 332 -8.00 -11.29 13.61
CA SER A 332 -8.48 -11.06 12.24
C SER A 332 -8.83 -12.35 11.52
N ALA A 333 -8.03 -13.41 11.68
CA ALA A 333 -8.34 -14.72 11.10
C ALA A 333 -9.64 -15.28 11.70
N ILE A 334 -9.80 -15.24 13.03
CA ILE A 334 -11.00 -15.75 13.73
C ILE A 334 -12.24 -14.97 13.31
N LEU A 335 -12.23 -13.64 13.38
CA LEU A 335 -13.37 -12.83 12.98
C LEU A 335 -13.67 -12.95 11.48
N GLY A 336 -12.64 -13.12 10.64
CA GLY A 336 -12.78 -13.37 9.21
C GLY A 336 -13.59 -14.63 8.91
N THR A 337 -13.37 -15.71 9.67
CA THR A 337 -14.18 -16.95 9.53
C THR A 337 -15.66 -16.72 9.89
N GLY A 338 -15.97 -15.71 10.69
CA GLY A 338 -17.33 -15.34 11.06
C GLY A 338 -18.22 -14.98 9.86
N PHE A 339 -17.65 -14.51 8.75
CA PHE A 339 -18.42 -14.26 7.52
C PHE A 339 -19.07 -15.52 6.95
N PHE A 340 -18.50 -16.70 7.20
CA PHE A 340 -19.10 -17.96 6.76
C PHE A 340 -20.41 -18.25 7.50
N LEU A 341 -20.57 -17.76 8.74
CA LEU A 341 -21.77 -17.97 9.54
C LEU A 341 -22.93 -17.04 9.14
N CYS A 342 -22.66 -15.98 8.37
CA CYS A 342 -23.70 -15.03 7.97
C CYS A 342 -24.57 -15.60 6.83
N GLY A 343 -25.89 -15.62 7.04
CA GLY A 343 -26.85 -15.85 5.96
C GLY A 343 -26.99 -14.61 5.05
N PRO A 344 -27.60 -14.73 3.85
CA PRO A 344 -27.78 -13.61 2.91
C PRO A 344 -28.50 -12.39 3.50
N GLY A 345 -29.40 -12.62 4.47
CA GLY A 345 -30.18 -11.57 5.13
C GLY A 345 -29.49 -10.89 6.32
N ASP A 346 -28.37 -11.43 6.82
CA ASP A 346 -27.72 -11.01 8.07
C ASP A 346 -26.80 -9.79 7.88
N ILE A 347 -27.33 -8.75 7.21
CA ILE A 347 -26.58 -7.55 6.85
C ILE A 347 -25.95 -6.89 8.08
N LEU A 348 -26.69 -6.78 9.18
CA LEU A 348 -26.17 -6.16 10.41
C LEU A 348 -24.96 -6.91 10.94
N LEU A 349 -25.01 -8.24 10.97
CA LEU A 349 -23.90 -9.09 11.44
C LEU A 349 -22.68 -8.94 10.53
N MET A 350 -22.87 -8.93 9.20
CA MET A 350 -21.78 -8.70 8.24
C MET A 350 -21.11 -7.34 8.45
N PHE A 351 -21.88 -6.29 8.74
CA PHE A 351 -21.36 -4.96 9.04
C PHE A 351 -20.60 -4.95 10.37
N THR A 352 -21.12 -5.58 11.42
CA THR A 352 -20.45 -5.67 12.72
C THR A 352 -19.11 -6.40 12.60
N ILE A 353 -19.08 -7.54 11.89
CA ILE A 353 -17.83 -8.30 11.64
C ILE A 353 -16.87 -7.47 10.78
N GLY A 354 -17.37 -6.82 9.72
CA GLY A 354 -16.55 -5.99 8.83
C GLY A 354 -15.91 -4.79 9.53
N ILE A 355 -16.66 -4.08 10.37
CA ILE A 355 -16.15 -2.97 11.17
C ILE A 355 -15.14 -3.47 12.21
N GLY A 356 -15.47 -4.56 12.91
CA GLY A 356 -14.56 -5.17 13.89
C GLY A 356 -13.22 -5.58 13.27
N LEU A 357 -13.26 -6.23 12.09
CA LEU A 357 -12.05 -6.56 11.33
C LEU A 357 -11.27 -5.32 10.90
N SER A 358 -11.96 -4.27 10.46
CA SER A 358 -11.30 -3.04 10.04
C SER A 358 -10.56 -2.35 11.20
N ILE A 359 -11.17 -2.34 12.39
CA ILE A 359 -10.52 -1.82 13.61
C ILE A 359 -9.29 -2.63 14.00
N ILE A 360 -9.33 -3.96 13.86
CA ILE A 360 -8.24 -4.86 14.24
C ILE A 360 -7.10 -4.84 13.21
N THR A 361 -7.43 -4.63 11.94
CA THR A 361 -6.44 -4.55 10.84
C THR A 361 -5.74 -3.21 10.76
N GLY A 362 -6.40 -2.11 11.16
CA GLY A 362 -5.82 -0.76 11.17
C GLY A 362 -4.42 -0.67 11.79
N PRO A 363 -4.19 -1.16 13.04
CA PRO A 363 -2.89 -1.12 13.68
C PRO A 363 -1.78 -1.93 12.99
N LEU A 364 -2.10 -2.90 12.12
CA LEU A 364 -1.11 -3.81 11.55
C LEU A 364 -0.05 -3.05 10.73
N MET A 365 -0.45 -2.05 9.93
CA MET A 365 0.49 -1.29 9.09
C MET A 365 1.44 -0.42 9.92
N PRO A 366 0.98 0.42 10.86
CA PRO A 366 1.87 1.16 11.76
C PRO A 366 2.79 0.25 12.58
N LEU A 367 2.27 -0.87 13.11
CA LEU A 367 3.08 -1.84 13.86
C LEU A 367 4.17 -2.46 12.99
N PHE A 368 3.84 -2.83 11.74
CA PHE A 368 4.79 -3.37 10.79
C PHE A 368 5.97 -2.43 10.55
N TRP A 369 5.70 -1.15 10.27
CA TRP A 369 6.75 -0.14 10.06
C TRP A 369 7.56 0.13 11.33
N SER A 370 6.93 0.06 12.50
CA SER A 370 7.63 0.16 13.78
C SER A 370 8.57 -1.03 14.00
N MET A 371 8.13 -2.25 13.70
CA MET A 371 8.96 -3.45 13.77
C MET A 371 10.12 -3.44 12.76
N ILE A 372 9.94 -2.83 11.58
CA ILE A 372 11.03 -2.61 10.62
C ILE A 372 12.12 -1.75 11.25
N ALA A 373 11.74 -0.66 11.93
CA ALA A 373 12.71 0.19 12.63
C ALA A 373 13.49 -0.59 13.70
N ASP A 374 12.79 -1.41 14.49
CA ASP A 374 13.42 -2.25 15.52
C ASP A 374 14.45 -3.23 14.92
N THR A 375 14.21 -3.75 13.70
CA THR A 375 15.20 -4.62 13.02
C THR A 375 16.44 -3.86 12.53
N ALA A 376 16.32 -2.56 12.25
CA ALA A 376 17.46 -1.72 11.91
C ALA A 376 18.33 -1.48 13.16
N ASP A 377 17.70 -1.27 14.32
CA ASP A 377 18.39 -1.09 15.60
C ASP A 377 19.03 -2.40 16.07
N TYR A 378 18.36 -3.54 15.89
CA TYR A 378 18.96 -4.87 16.11
C TYR A 378 20.22 -5.08 15.26
N SER A 379 20.22 -4.56 14.03
CA SER A 379 21.38 -4.65 13.16
C SER A 379 22.55 -3.80 13.65
N GLU A 380 22.29 -2.59 14.14
CA GLU A 380 23.30 -1.73 14.76
C GLU A 380 23.88 -2.39 16.01
N TRP A 381 23.01 -2.91 16.87
CA TRP A 381 23.39 -3.55 18.12
C TRP A 381 24.30 -4.77 17.92
N LYS A 382 23.97 -5.63 16.95
CA LYS A 382 24.67 -6.92 16.72
C LYS A 382 25.81 -6.85 15.70
N PHE A 383 25.66 -6.06 14.64
CA PHE A 383 26.63 -5.99 13.55
C PHE A 383 27.43 -4.68 13.55
N GLY A 384 27.18 -3.77 14.50
CA GLY A 384 27.85 -2.47 14.59
C GLY A 384 27.51 -1.52 13.43
N ARG A 385 26.52 -1.87 12.60
CA ARG A 385 26.13 -1.08 11.43
C ARG A 385 24.61 -1.04 11.31
N ARG A 386 24.10 0.19 11.25
CA ARG A 386 22.67 0.47 11.08
C ARG A 386 22.32 0.53 9.58
N PHE A 387 21.59 -0.45 9.08
CA PHE A 387 21.16 -0.51 7.66
C PHE A 387 19.75 0.04 7.45
N THR A 388 19.41 1.22 7.98
CA THR A 388 18.05 1.77 7.91
C THR A 388 17.48 1.77 6.49
N GLY A 389 18.21 2.30 5.50
CA GLY A 389 17.70 2.41 4.12
C GLY A 389 17.38 1.06 3.46
N LEU A 390 18.27 0.07 3.59
CA LEU A 390 18.06 -1.26 3.02
C LEU A 390 16.92 -2.01 3.74
N THR A 391 16.83 -1.85 5.08
CA THR A 391 15.78 -2.46 5.89
C THR A 391 14.39 -1.95 5.50
N PHE A 392 14.23 -0.63 5.36
CA PHE A 392 12.98 -0.02 4.93
C PHE A 392 12.62 -0.38 3.47
N SER A 393 13.61 -0.41 2.57
CA SER A 393 13.38 -0.74 1.15
C SER A 393 12.84 -2.17 0.96
N ALA A 394 13.39 -3.14 1.69
CA ALA A 394 12.89 -4.51 1.66
C ALA A 394 11.50 -4.64 2.29
N GLY A 395 11.19 -3.83 3.31
CA GLY A 395 9.83 -3.70 3.85
C GLY A 395 8.83 -3.27 2.79
N THR A 396 9.12 -2.20 2.04
CA THR A 396 8.27 -1.76 0.92
C THR A 396 8.12 -2.82 -0.16
N PHE A 397 9.21 -3.51 -0.52
CA PHE A 397 9.20 -4.60 -1.50
C PHE A 397 8.27 -5.74 -1.05
N SER A 398 8.34 -6.13 0.22
CA SER A 398 7.47 -7.18 0.79
C SER A 398 5.99 -6.84 0.64
N MET A 399 5.62 -5.58 0.86
CA MET A 399 4.24 -5.11 0.70
C MET A 399 3.79 -5.13 -0.75
N LYS A 400 4.65 -4.71 -1.69
CA LYS A 400 4.35 -4.76 -3.14
C LYS A 400 4.05 -6.18 -3.61
N LEU A 401 4.86 -7.14 -3.17
CA LEU A 401 4.63 -8.56 -3.48
C LEU A 401 3.30 -9.08 -2.90
N GLY A 402 2.96 -8.70 -1.67
CA GLY A 402 1.67 -9.08 -1.08
C GLY A 402 0.48 -8.57 -1.89
N TRP A 403 0.51 -7.29 -2.30
CA TRP A 403 -0.54 -6.68 -3.14
C TRP A 403 -0.59 -7.25 -4.56
N ALA A 404 0.49 -7.88 -5.03
CA ALA A 404 0.54 -8.59 -6.30
C ALA A 404 -0.13 -9.97 -6.23
N VAL A 405 0.29 -10.77 -5.25
CA VAL A 405 -0.09 -12.18 -5.16
C VAL A 405 -1.53 -12.34 -4.66
N GLY A 406 -1.99 -11.49 -3.73
CA GLY A 406 -3.33 -11.60 -3.13
C GLY A 406 -4.48 -11.56 -4.15
N PRO A 407 -4.58 -10.52 -5.00
CA PRO A 407 -5.64 -10.42 -6.01
C PRO A 407 -5.54 -11.52 -7.08
N ALA A 408 -4.32 -11.93 -7.46
CA ALA A 408 -4.13 -13.05 -8.38
C ALA A 408 -4.64 -14.38 -7.80
N LEU A 409 -4.37 -14.66 -6.52
CA LEU A 409 -4.93 -15.82 -5.82
C LEU A 409 -6.46 -15.76 -5.73
N ALA A 410 -7.04 -14.56 -5.51
CA ALA A 410 -8.48 -14.39 -5.57
C ALA A 410 -9.03 -14.74 -6.96
N ALA A 411 -8.37 -14.29 -8.03
CA ALA A 411 -8.78 -14.55 -9.40
C ALA A 411 -8.71 -16.02 -9.80
N TYR A 412 -7.62 -16.71 -9.46
CA TYR A 412 -7.53 -18.16 -9.67
C TYR A 412 -8.56 -18.94 -8.85
N SER A 413 -8.83 -18.50 -7.61
CA SER A 413 -9.89 -19.11 -6.79
C SER A 413 -11.25 -18.95 -7.44
N LEU A 414 -11.54 -17.77 -8.00
CA LEU A 414 -12.82 -17.49 -8.66
C LEU A 414 -13.04 -18.39 -9.89
N SER A 415 -12.02 -18.55 -10.74
CA SER A 415 -12.07 -19.48 -11.90
C SER A 415 -12.20 -20.95 -11.44
N TYR A 416 -11.48 -21.37 -10.40
CA TYR A 416 -11.55 -22.75 -9.88
C TYR A 416 -12.96 -23.16 -9.40
N TYR A 417 -13.73 -22.22 -8.86
CA TYR A 417 -15.11 -22.47 -8.42
C TYR A 417 -16.15 -22.37 -9.53
N GLY A 418 -15.74 -22.14 -10.79
CA GLY A 418 -16.63 -22.06 -11.94
C GLY A 418 -17.52 -20.81 -11.87
N TYR A 419 -16.89 -19.66 -11.64
CA TYR A 419 -17.58 -18.38 -11.70
C TYR A 419 -17.91 -18.00 -13.14
N GLU A 420 -19.15 -17.60 -13.36
CA GLU A 420 -19.66 -17.07 -14.61
C GLU A 420 -20.21 -15.66 -14.35
N ASP A 421 -20.03 -14.71 -15.25
CA ASP A 421 -20.49 -13.34 -15.03
C ASP A 421 -22.00 -13.19 -15.30
N ASN A 422 -22.66 -12.30 -14.54
CA ASN A 422 -24.04 -11.86 -14.76
C ASN A 422 -25.11 -12.97 -14.85
N VAL A 423 -24.80 -14.19 -14.40
CA VAL A 423 -25.74 -15.31 -14.28
C VAL A 423 -25.97 -15.69 -12.82
N LEU A 424 -27.11 -16.34 -12.55
CA LEU A 424 -27.36 -16.94 -11.24
C LEU A 424 -26.29 -18.00 -10.98
N GLN A 425 -25.47 -17.76 -9.95
CA GLN A 425 -24.33 -18.59 -9.64
C GLN A 425 -24.75 -19.98 -9.16
N SER A 426 -23.96 -21.00 -9.51
CA SER A 426 -24.14 -22.34 -8.98
C SER A 426 -23.95 -22.38 -7.46
N ALA A 427 -24.55 -23.35 -6.77
CA ALA A 427 -24.36 -23.53 -5.34
C ALA A 427 -22.87 -23.69 -4.95
N ARG A 428 -22.08 -24.36 -5.81
CA ARG A 428 -20.63 -24.52 -5.64
C ARG A 428 -19.91 -23.17 -5.75
N THR A 429 -20.30 -22.32 -6.69
CA THR A 429 -19.69 -21.00 -6.86
C THR A 429 -20.02 -20.09 -5.68
N ILE A 430 -21.27 -20.10 -5.20
CA ILE A 430 -21.69 -19.34 -4.01
C ILE A 430 -20.91 -19.79 -2.78
N GLU A 431 -20.74 -21.10 -2.58
CA GLU A 431 -19.90 -21.63 -1.50
C GLU A 431 -18.45 -21.16 -1.66
N GLY A 432 -17.90 -21.23 -2.86
CA GLY A 432 -16.58 -20.69 -3.19
C GLY A 432 -16.42 -19.22 -2.81
N LEU A 433 -17.39 -18.36 -3.15
CA LEU A 433 -17.39 -16.94 -2.78
C LEU A 433 -17.42 -16.73 -1.26
N ARG A 434 -18.21 -17.53 -0.53
CA ARG A 434 -18.23 -17.51 0.95
C ARG A 434 -16.87 -17.91 1.51
N LEU A 435 -16.22 -18.94 0.98
CA LEU A 435 -14.88 -19.38 1.39
C LEU A 435 -13.81 -18.33 1.09
N MET A 436 -13.88 -17.68 -0.09
CA MET A 436 -12.96 -16.61 -0.51
C MET A 436 -13.07 -15.36 0.36
N MET A 437 -14.25 -15.05 0.90
CA MET A 437 -14.44 -13.94 1.83
C MET A 437 -14.03 -14.27 3.28
N SER A 438 -13.96 -15.55 3.63
CA SER A 438 -13.79 -16.01 5.03
C SER A 438 -12.52 -16.87 5.23
N PHE A 439 -12.59 -18.16 4.92
CA PHE A 439 -11.56 -19.14 5.25
C PHE A 439 -10.25 -18.95 4.48
N PHE A 440 -10.30 -18.51 3.21
CA PHE A 440 -9.09 -18.36 2.41
C PHE A 440 -8.19 -17.23 2.97
N PRO A 441 -8.69 -15.99 3.18
CA PRO A 441 -7.94 -14.96 3.89
C PRO A 441 -7.56 -15.36 5.32
N ALA A 442 -8.44 -16.08 6.05
CA ALA A 442 -8.14 -16.51 7.42
C ALA A 442 -6.98 -17.52 7.48
N ALA A 443 -6.88 -18.43 6.52
CA ALA A 443 -5.76 -19.36 6.41
C ALA A 443 -4.44 -18.63 6.11
N LEU A 444 -4.45 -17.68 5.18
CA LEU A 444 -3.29 -16.84 4.88
C LEU A 444 -2.88 -15.97 6.08
N ALA A 445 -3.85 -15.41 6.80
CA ALA A 445 -3.62 -14.66 8.03
C ALA A 445 -3.03 -15.56 9.14
N ALA A 446 -3.51 -16.80 9.29
CA ALA A 446 -2.96 -17.76 10.24
C ALA A 446 -1.51 -18.13 9.90
N ILE A 447 -1.20 -18.35 8.61
CA ILE A 447 0.18 -18.57 8.15
C ILE A 447 1.05 -17.35 8.49
N ALA A 448 0.58 -16.13 8.20
CA ALA A 448 1.29 -14.90 8.54
C ALA A 448 1.53 -14.79 10.06
N ALA A 449 0.55 -15.13 10.89
CA ALA A 449 0.69 -15.16 12.35
C ALA A 449 1.75 -16.17 12.83
N VAL A 450 1.81 -17.37 12.24
CA VAL A 450 2.86 -18.36 12.55
C VAL A 450 4.24 -17.80 12.18
N VAL A 451 4.36 -17.12 11.03
CA VAL A 451 5.63 -16.49 10.63
C VAL A 451 6.05 -15.41 11.63
N VAL A 452 5.12 -14.63 12.20
CA VAL A 452 5.42 -13.63 13.24
C VAL A 452 6.09 -14.25 14.47
N LEU A 453 5.82 -15.53 14.78
CA LEU A 453 6.49 -16.19 15.91
C LEU A 453 8.02 -16.30 15.70
N SER A 454 8.47 -16.40 14.45
CA SER A 454 9.89 -16.41 14.08
C SER A 454 10.58 -15.04 14.23
N TYR A 455 9.82 -13.96 14.42
CA TYR A 455 10.35 -12.64 14.74
C TYR A 455 10.95 -12.66 16.15
N GLY A 456 12.28 -12.66 16.25
CA GLY A 456 13.00 -12.88 17.51
C GLY A 456 13.03 -11.69 18.47
N ILE A 457 12.59 -10.50 18.05
CA ILE A 457 12.67 -9.28 18.87
C ILE A 457 11.40 -9.19 19.72
N ASN A 458 11.58 -9.35 21.03
CA ASN A 458 10.52 -9.19 22.03
C ASN A 458 10.77 -7.90 22.82
N ARG A 459 9.75 -7.38 23.53
CA ARG A 459 9.84 -6.14 24.33
C ARG A 459 11.06 -6.06 25.25
N LYS A 460 11.45 -7.17 25.90
CA LYS A 460 12.66 -7.19 26.75
C LYS A 460 13.94 -6.93 25.96
N MET A 461 14.02 -7.49 24.75
CA MET A 461 15.13 -7.28 23.85
C MET A 461 15.12 -5.86 23.27
N GLU A 462 13.95 -5.29 22.97
CA GLU A 462 13.81 -3.89 22.56
C GLU A 462 14.42 -2.94 23.61
N VAL A 463 14.00 -3.08 24.88
CA VAL A 463 14.51 -2.26 25.99
C VAL A 463 16.02 -2.45 26.17
N GLN A 464 16.51 -3.70 26.16
CA GLN A 464 17.94 -3.98 26.30
C GLN A 464 18.77 -3.35 25.16
N MET A 465 18.29 -3.45 23.92
CA MET A 465 18.99 -2.85 22.78
C MET A 465 19.02 -1.33 22.90
N GLU A 466 17.93 -0.70 23.31
CA GLU A 466 17.84 0.76 23.49
C GLU A 466 18.82 1.25 24.57
N GLU A 467 18.83 0.60 25.74
CA GLU A 467 19.75 0.93 26.85
C GLU A 467 21.22 0.74 26.44
N GLU A 468 21.57 -0.39 25.81
CA GLU A 468 22.96 -0.66 25.40
C GLU A 468 23.43 0.27 24.27
N LEU A 469 22.55 0.64 23.34
CA LEU A 469 22.88 1.60 22.27
C LEU A 469 23.04 3.02 22.82
N LEU A 470 22.22 3.43 23.79
CA LEU A 470 22.37 4.71 24.48
C LEU A 470 23.69 4.76 25.25
N ALA A 471 24.01 3.72 26.03
CA ALA A 471 25.26 3.64 26.77
C ALA A 471 26.50 3.70 25.84
N ARG A 472 26.44 3.08 24.66
CA ARG A 472 27.52 3.18 23.65
C ARG A 472 27.68 4.61 23.12
N LYS A 473 26.58 5.31 22.84
CA LYS A 473 26.61 6.70 22.36
C LYS A 473 27.12 7.69 23.41
N GLU A 474 26.80 7.45 24.67
CA GLU A 474 27.33 8.21 25.81
C GLU A 474 28.84 7.95 25.99
N ALA A 475 29.27 6.69 25.88
CA ALA A 475 30.69 6.32 25.94
C ALA A 475 31.53 6.88 24.76
N GLU A 476 30.92 7.06 23.59
CA GLU A 476 31.53 7.67 22.41
C GLU A 476 31.49 9.22 22.40
N GLY A 477 30.89 9.85 23.42
CA GLY A 477 30.84 11.31 23.56
C GLY A 477 29.91 12.03 22.58
N THR A 478 28.99 11.31 21.95
CA THR A 478 28.09 11.82 20.89
C THR A 478 26.79 12.46 21.38
N VAL A 479 26.58 12.57 22.69
CA VAL A 479 25.41 13.25 23.28
C VAL A 479 25.94 14.46 24.07
N GLU A 480 26.04 15.61 23.40
CA GLU A 480 26.17 16.87 24.13
C GLU A 480 24.82 17.18 24.79
N SER A 481 24.90 17.49 26.08
CA SER A 481 23.81 17.73 27.03
C SER A 481 22.85 18.85 26.65
#